data_AF-A0A4R0KCH4-F1
#
_entry.id   AF-A0A4R0KCH4-F1
#
_cell.length_a   1.000
_cell.length_b   1.000
_cell.length_c   1.000
_cell.angle_alpha   90.00
_cell.angle_beta   90.00
_cell.angle_gamma   90.00
#
_symmetry.space_group_name_H-M   'P 1'
#
loop_
_entity.id
_entity.type
_entity.pdbx_description
1 polymer ?
#
loop_
_entity_poly.entity_id
_entity_poly.type
_entity_poly.pdbx_seq_one_letter_code
_entity_poly.pdbx_strand_id
1 'polypeptide(L)'
;MGTSRVEFRGQSFWTRDSAVSVVLALLVAELDPLTTSEPELDALLDRWALNAALCITGAVDAALDDYVTNDHLVELIRAAIPPIDGRLASDDALVEVTDPAFVRRAAALGVDPPIDAPAALAPWAHEGLAVLDQLLAGQLPEVRGGYWWVDDNGLRSTRGRD
;
A
#
# COMPACT_ATOMS: atom_id res chain seq x y z
N MET A 1 15.39 8.96 0.22
CA MET A 1 14.17 8.14 0.25
C MET A 1 14.54 6.78 -0.31
N GLY A 2 14.18 5.70 0.39
CA GLY A 2 14.33 4.36 -0.15
C GLY A 2 13.14 3.99 -1.03
N THR A 3 13.11 2.72 -1.41
CA THR A 3 12.18 2.19 -2.40
C THR A 3 11.76 0.80 -1.98
N SER A 4 10.47 0.51 -2.02
CA SER A 4 9.93 -0.78 -1.60
C SER A 4 9.32 -1.52 -2.78
N ARG A 5 9.45 -2.85 -2.76
CA ARG A 5 8.87 -3.76 -3.75
C ARG A 5 7.56 -4.31 -3.21
N VAL A 6 6.51 -4.19 -3.99
CA VAL A 6 5.20 -4.80 -3.75
C VAL A 6 5.06 -5.96 -4.73
N GLU A 7 4.78 -7.16 -4.22
CA GLU A 7 4.65 -8.39 -5.01
C GLU A 7 3.33 -9.09 -4.68
N PHE A 8 2.70 -9.66 -5.71
CA PHE A 8 1.52 -10.51 -5.58
C PHE A 8 1.40 -11.44 -6.78
N ARG A 9 1.20 -12.74 -6.53
CA ARG A 9 0.99 -13.81 -7.54
C ARG A 9 2.02 -13.77 -8.67
N GLY A 10 3.28 -13.49 -8.34
CA GLY A 10 4.40 -13.43 -9.29
C GLY A 10 4.49 -12.15 -10.13
N GLN A 11 3.61 -11.17 -9.92
CA GLN A 11 3.72 -9.82 -10.45
C GLN A 11 4.28 -8.89 -9.38
N SER A 12 5.04 -7.86 -9.76
CA SER A 12 5.57 -6.89 -8.79
C SER A 12 5.82 -5.51 -9.39
N PHE A 13 5.85 -4.50 -8.51
CA PHE A 13 6.33 -3.16 -8.82
C PHE A 13 7.14 -2.58 -7.66
N TRP A 14 7.97 -1.60 -7.97
CA TRP A 14 8.73 -0.81 -7.01
C TRP A 14 8.15 0.59 -6.90
N THR A 15 8.12 1.17 -5.70
CA THR A 15 7.75 2.57 -5.51
C THR A 15 8.48 3.16 -4.30
N ARG A 16 8.28 4.45 -4.03
CA ARG A 16 8.85 5.14 -2.87
C ARG A 16 8.27 4.55 -1.59
N ASP A 17 9.11 4.39 -0.56
CA ASP A 17 8.64 3.89 0.74
C ASP A 17 7.50 4.74 1.29
N SER A 18 7.60 6.07 1.16
CA SER A 18 6.56 7.01 1.59
C SER A 18 5.22 6.75 0.91
N ALA A 19 5.23 6.46 -0.39
CA ALA A 19 4.03 6.14 -1.15
C ALA A 19 3.40 4.83 -0.65
N VAL A 20 4.21 3.77 -0.48
CA VAL A 20 3.70 2.49 0.07
C VAL A 20 3.14 2.69 1.48
N SER A 21 3.88 3.34 2.37
CA SER A 21 3.45 3.56 3.75
C SER A 21 2.12 4.32 3.83
N VAL A 22 1.94 5.35 3.02
CA VAL A 22 0.65 6.07 2.94
C VAL A 22 -0.46 5.18 2.40
N VAL A 23 -0.23 4.46 1.30
CA VAL A 23 -1.23 3.55 0.73
C VAL A 23 -1.66 2.48 1.73
N LEU A 24 -0.71 1.84 2.42
CA LEU A 24 -1.00 0.84 3.45
C LEU A 24 -1.79 1.43 4.62
N ALA A 25 -1.39 2.60 5.12
CA ALA A 25 -2.10 3.24 6.23
C ALA A 25 -3.54 3.66 5.84
N LEU A 26 -3.75 4.14 4.62
CA LEU A 26 -5.08 4.46 4.09
C LEU A 26 -5.94 3.21 3.92
N LEU A 27 -5.37 2.10 3.43
CA LEU A 27 -6.08 0.82 3.33
C LEU A 27 -6.45 0.27 4.70
N VAL A 28 -5.57 0.37 5.69
CA VAL A 28 -5.88 0.01 7.09
C VAL A 28 -7.09 0.81 7.58
N ALA A 29 -7.08 2.13 7.40
CA ALA A 29 -8.19 2.98 7.83
C ALA A 29 -9.52 2.63 7.13
N GLU A 30 -9.49 2.37 5.82
CA GLU A 30 -10.69 2.07 5.03
C GLU A 30 -11.26 0.67 5.32
N LEU A 31 -10.39 -0.32 5.55
CA LEU A 31 -10.79 -1.72 5.73
C LEU A 31 -11.05 -2.11 7.19
N ASP A 32 -10.53 -1.35 8.17
CA ASP A 32 -10.72 -1.64 9.60
C ASP A 32 -12.19 -1.86 10.02
N PRO A 33 -13.18 -1.08 9.53
CA PRO A 33 -14.58 -1.33 9.87
C PRO A 33 -15.10 -2.72 9.45
N LEU A 34 -14.48 -3.35 8.43
CA LEU A 34 -14.92 -4.63 7.89
C LEU A 34 -14.43 -5.82 8.70
N THR A 35 -13.44 -5.66 9.58
CA THR A 35 -12.84 -6.80 10.31
C THR A 35 -13.80 -7.48 11.28
N THR A 36 -14.89 -6.80 11.66
CA THR A 36 -15.97 -7.41 12.45
C THR A 36 -16.68 -8.54 11.69
N SER A 37 -16.90 -8.36 10.38
CA SER A 37 -17.52 -9.37 9.52
C SER A 37 -16.51 -10.24 8.77
N GLU A 38 -15.28 -9.74 8.60
CA GLU A 38 -14.21 -10.34 7.80
C GLU A 38 -12.93 -10.51 8.65
N PRO A 39 -12.89 -11.48 9.57
CA PRO A 39 -11.79 -11.64 10.52
C PRO A 39 -10.46 -12.02 9.84
N GLU A 40 -10.50 -12.53 8.61
CA GLU A 40 -9.31 -12.82 7.81
C GLU A 40 -8.49 -11.55 7.50
N LEU A 41 -9.11 -10.37 7.54
CA LEU A 41 -8.41 -9.09 7.36
C LEU A 41 -7.49 -8.72 8.53
N ASP A 42 -7.77 -9.19 9.75
CA ASP A 42 -7.10 -8.64 10.94
C ASP A 42 -5.58 -8.75 10.88
N ALA A 43 -5.06 -9.94 10.53
CA ALA A 43 -3.62 -10.16 10.47
C ALA A 43 -2.94 -9.34 9.35
N LEU A 44 -3.65 -9.15 8.22
CA LEU A 44 -3.19 -8.32 7.11
C LEU A 44 -3.13 -6.84 7.52
N LEU A 45 -4.20 -6.32 8.13
CA LEU A 45 -4.27 -4.92 8.54
C LEU A 45 -3.28 -4.61 9.66
N ASP A 46 -3.05 -5.54 10.58
CA ASP A 46 -2.00 -5.40 11.60
C ASP A 46 -0.61 -5.33 10.96
N ARG A 47 -0.31 -6.23 10.01
CA ARG A 47 0.95 -6.20 9.27
C ARG A 47 1.15 -4.89 8.52
N TRP A 48 0.11 -4.40 7.84
CA TRP A 48 0.15 -3.12 7.12
C TRP A 48 0.30 -1.93 8.06
N ALA A 49 -0.40 -1.91 9.19
CA ALA A 49 -0.28 -0.85 10.19
C ALA A 49 1.15 -0.78 10.74
N LEU A 50 1.75 -1.93 11.06
CA LEU A 50 3.14 -2.00 11.51
C LEU A 50 4.11 -1.49 10.44
N ASN A 51 3.98 -1.96 9.20
CA ASN A 51 4.89 -1.61 8.12
C ASN A 51 4.79 -0.13 7.75
N ALA A 52 3.58 0.43 7.73
CA ALA A 52 3.36 1.86 7.51
C ALA A 52 3.94 2.72 8.63
N ALA A 53 3.72 2.31 9.90
CA ALA A 53 4.18 3.06 11.07
C ALA A 53 5.70 3.06 11.23
N LEU A 54 6.39 1.97 10.87
CA LEU A 54 7.84 1.89 10.98
C LEU A 54 8.57 2.56 9.80
N CYS A 55 7.88 2.82 8.69
CA CYS A 55 8.41 3.47 7.49
C CYS A 55 9.84 3.00 7.12
N ILE A 56 10.10 1.69 7.22
CA ILE A 56 11.45 1.14 7.05
C ILE A 56 11.83 1.23 5.59
N THR A 57 12.83 2.07 5.30
CA THR A 57 13.23 2.31 3.92
C THR A 57 13.79 1.05 3.26
N GLY A 58 13.29 0.68 2.08
CA GLY A 58 13.76 -0.52 1.38
C GLY A 58 13.14 -1.85 1.81
N ALA A 59 12.14 -1.83 2.71
CA ALA A 59 11.56 -3.03 3.31
C ALA A 59 10.05 -2.94 3.61
N VAL A 60 9.32 -1.98 3.05
CA VAL A 60 7.86 -1.91 3.19
C VAL A 60 7.23 -3.01 2.34
N ASP A 61 7.07 -4.17 2.96
CA ASP A 61 6.47 -5.36 2.36
C ASP A 61 4.96 -5.34 2.57
N ALA A 62 4.18 -5.35 1.48
CA ALA A 62 2.74 -5.48 1.58
C ALA A 62 2.31 -6.90 1.99
N ALA A 63 3.22 -7.88 1.94
CA ALA A 63 3.01 -9.29 2.29
C ALA A 63 1.73 -9.88 1.66
N LEU A 64 1.39 -9.44 0.44
CA LEU A 64 0.13 -9.81 -0.20
C LEU A 64 0.04 -11.32 -0.42
N ASP A 65 1.12 -11.97 -0.84
CA ASP A 65 1.15 -13.41 -1.06
C ASP A 65 0.99 -14.23 0.23
N ASP A 66 1.37 -13.68 1.38
CA ASP A 66 1.30 -14.37 2.67
C ASP A 66 -0.11 -14.29 3.29
N TYR A 67 -0.85 -13.22 3.02
CA TYR A 67 -2.09 -12.88 3.73
C TYR A 67 -3.32 -12.75 2.84
N VAL A 68 -3.17 -12.43 1.55
CA VAL A 68 -4.28 -12.36 0.60
C VAL A 68 -4.53 -13.77 0.04
N THR A 69 -5.14 -14.60 0.87
CA THR A 69 -5.24 -16.06 0.66
C THR A 69 -6.34 -16.49 -0.31
N ASN A 70 -7.30 -15.62 -0.62
CA ASN A 70 -8.43 -15.92 -1.49
C ASN A 70 -8.87 -14.69 -2.31
N ASP A 71 -9.70 -14.92 -3.33
CA ASP A 71 -10.16 -13.86 -4.24
C ASP A 71 -11.14 -12.88 -3.56
N HIS A 72 -11.83 -13.27 -2.48
CA HIS A 72 -12.70 -12.37 -1.72
C HIS A 72 -11.90 -11.26 -1.03
N LEU A 73 -10.76 -11.59 -0.42
CA LEU A 73 -9.86 -10.56 0.14
C LEU A 73 -9.33 -9.61 -0.94
N VAL A 74 -9.01 -10.14 -2.14
CA VAL A 74 -8.63 -9.30 -3.28
C VAL A 74 -9.76 -8.33 -3.63
N GLU A 75 -11.00 -8.81 -3.72
CA GLU A 75 -12.17 -7.98 -4.01
C GLU A 75 -12.38 -6.88 -2.96
N LEU A 76 -12.24 -7.19 -1.67
CA LEU A 76 -12.35 -6.21 -0.59
C LEU A 76 -11.28 -5.12 -0.69
N ILE A 77 -10.02 -5.50 -0.90
CA ILE A 77 -8.91 -4.53 -1.04
C ILE A 77 -9.14 -3.64 -2.27
N ARG A 78 -9.52 -4.23 -3.40
CA ARG A 78 -9.82 -3.46 -4.63
C ARG A 78 -11.03 -2.54 -4.46
N ALA A 79 -12.06 -2.96 -3.73
CA ALA A 79 -13.23 -2.14 -3.45
C ALA A 79 -12.92 -0.92 -2.57
N ALA A 80 -11.88 -1.00 -1.73
CA ALA A 80 -11.41 0.11 -0.89
C ALA A 80 -10.61 1.18 -1.68
N ILE A 81 -10.06 0.85 -2.86
CA ILE A 81 -9.21 1.78 -3.61
C ILE A 81 -9.96 3.03 -4.09
N PRO A 82 -11.12 2.93 -4.80
CA PRO A 82 -11.83 4.11 -5.29
C PRO A 82 -12.25 5.14 -4.23
N PRO A 83 -12.80 4.77 -3.06
CA PRO A 83 -13.15 5.76 -2.03
C PRO A 83 -11.92 6.41 -1.40
N ILE A 84 -10.79 5.71 -1.29
CA ILE A 84 -9.53 6.32 -0.85
C ILE A 84 -9.06 7.35 -1.87
N ASP A 85 -8.96 6.94 -3.14
CA ASP A 85 -8.48 7.76 -4.25
C ASP A 85 -9.31 9.04 -4.40
N GLY A 86 -10.64 8.94 -4.30
CA GLY A 86 -11.55 10.08 -4.38
C GLY A 86 -11.45 11.09 -3.23
N ARG A 87 -10.76 10.76 -2.13
CA ARG A 87 -10.50 11.67 -1.00
C ARG A 87 -9.12 12.34 -1.06
N LEU A 88 -8.23 11.86 -1.92
CA LEU A 88 -6.91 12.46 -2.11
C LEU A 88 -7.04 13.77 -2.90
N ALA A 89 -6.18 14.74 -2.58
CA ALA A 89 -6.11 15.98 -3.33
C ALA A 89 -5.44 15.73 -4.70
N SER A 90 -5.90 16.41 -5.75
CA SER A 90 -5.36 16.25 -7.10
C SER A 90 -4.09 17.07 -7.40
N ASP A 91 -3.62 17.86 -6.43
CA ASP A 91 -2.42 18.69 -6.53
C ASP A 91 -1.25 18.09 -5.73
N ASP A 92 -0.10 18.75 -5.70
CA ASP A 92 1.09 18.33 -4.95
C ASP A 92 0.93 18.49 -3.42
N ALA A 93 -0.29 18.38 -2.89
CA ALA A 93 -0.54 18.42 -1.46
C ALA A 93 0.13 17.24 -0.74
N LEU A 94 0.60 17.50 0.48
CA LEU A 94 1.08 16.47 1.36
C LEU A 94 -0.11 15.74 1.99
N VAL A 95 -0.14 14.41 1.84
CA VAL A 95 -1.09 13.52 2.50
C VAL A 95 -0.42 12.97 3.75
N GLU A 96 -1.00 13.23 4.91
CA GLU A 96 -0.56 12.67 6.19
C GLU A 96 -1.66 11.79 6.78
N VAL A 97 -1.34 10.54 7.12
CA VAL A 97 -2.33 9.59 7.63
C VAL A 97 -2.31 9.59 9.16
N THR A 98 -3.32 10.23 9.76
CA THR A 98 -3.51 10.33 11.21
C THR A 98 -4.77 9.60 11.69
N ASP A 99 -5.31 8.71 10.86
CA ASP A 99 -6.57 8.02 11.15
C ASP A 99 -6.49 7.21 12.47
N PRO A 100 -7.47 7.33 13.38
CA PRO A 100 -7.45 6.61 14.65
C PRO A 100 -7.40 5.08 14.54
N ALA A 101 -7.96 4.49 13.47
CA ALA A 101 -7.92 3.04 13.26
C ALA A 101 -6.49 2.56 12.99
N PHE A 102 -5.78 3.27 12.10
CA PHE A 102 -4.37 3.04 11.83
C PHE A 102 -3.52 3.20 13.10
N VAL A 103 -3.66 4.33 13.80
CA VAL A 103 -2.87 4.62 15.01
C VAL A 103 -3.11 3.56 16.09
N ARG A 104 -4.37 3.16 16.29
CA ARG A 104 -4.75 2.13 17.28
C ARG A 104 -4.10 0.79 16.97
N ARG A 105 -4.14 0.33 15.71
CA ARG A 105 -3.53 -0.94 15.30
C ARG A 105 -2.01 -0.92 15.44
N ALA A 106 -1.36 0.14 14.97
CA ALA A 106 0.09 0.27 15.11
C ALA A 106 0.53 0.27 16.59
N ALA A 107 -0.20 0.98 17.47
CA ALA A 107 0.08 0.97 18.90
C ALA A 107 -0.13 -0.41 19.55
N ALA A 108 -1.14 -1.17 19.12
CA ALA A 108 -1.39 -2.52 19.62
C ALA A 108 -0.25 -3.50 19.30
N LEU A 109 0.56 -3.20 18.28
CA LEU A 109 1.72 -3.99 17.85
C LEU A 109 3.03 -3.51 18.48
N GLY A 110 2.97 -2.62 19.47
CA GLY A 110 4.14 -2.15 20.22
C GLY A 110 4.90 -1.01 19.56
N VAL A 111 4.30 -0.30 18.60
CA VAL A 111 4.85 0.98 18.13
C VAL A 111 4.50 2.06 19.16
N ASP A 112 5.50 2.48 19.93
CA ASP A 112 5.33 3.46 21.00
C ASP A 112 4.89 4.84 20.45
N PRO A 113 3.82 5.45 21.00
CA PRO A 113 3.46 6.82 20.66
C PRO A 113 4.50 7.86 21.13
N PRO A 114 4.69 8.97 20.40
CA PRO A 114 3.97 9.35 19.19
C PRO A 114 4.42 8.54 17.97
N ILE A 115 3.45 8.05 17.20
CA ILE A 115 3.71 7.38 15.92
C ILE A 115 3.83 8.48 14.87
N ASP A 116 4.97 8.53 14.17
CA ASP A 116 5.14 9.43 13.03
C ASP A 116 4.12 9.08 11.95
N ALA A 117 3.30 10.06 11.56
CA ALA A 117 2.26 9.85 10.56
C ALA A 117 2.90 9.52 9.19
N PRO A 118 2.49 8.42 8.53
CA PRO A 118 2.90 8.16 7.16
C PRO A 118 2.52 9.35 6.27
N ALA A 119 3.50 9.85 5.51
CA ALA A 119 3.33 11.05 4.70
C ALA A 119 3.94 10.93 3.30
N ALA A 120 3.21 11.39 2.28
CA ALA A 120 3.62 11.38 0.89
C ALA A 120 2.89 12.47 0.09
N LEU A 121 3.42 12.86 -1.06
CA LEU A 121 2.69 13.73 -1.98
C LEU A 121 1.47 12.97 -2.54
N ALA A 122 0.33 13.65 -2.69
CA ALA A 122 -0.89 13.04 -3.19
C ALA A 122 -0.74 12.33 -4.55
N PRO A 123 0.02 12.88 -5.53
CA PRO A 123 0.26 12.17 -6.80
C PRO A 123 0.97 10.82 -6.60
N TRP A 124 1.85 10.70 -5.60
CA TRP A 124 2.51 9.42 -5.32
C TRP A 124 1.55 8.39 -4.74
N ALA A 125 0.60 8.82 -3.92
CA ALA A 125 -0.45 7.96 -3.38
C ALA A 125 -1.42 7.51 -4.47
N HIS A 126 -1.85 8.43 -5.35
CA HIS A 126 -2.68 8.11 -6.52
C HIS A 126 -2.04 7.02 -7.40
N GLU A 127 -0.78 7.22 -7.79
CA GLU A 127 -0.08 6.25 -8.63
C GLU A 127 0.18 4.92 -7.91
N GLY A 128 0.46 4.97 -6.60
CA GLY A 128 0.56 3.76 -5.77
C GLY A 128 -0.75 2.95 -5.74
N LEU A 129 -1.89 3.62 -5.56
CA LEU A 129 -3.22 2.99 -5.56
C LEU A 129 -3.58 2.40 -6.93
N ALA A 130 -3.36 3.16 -8.01
CA ALA A 130 -3.68 2.72 -9.36
C ALA A 130 -2.87 1.46 -9.76
N VAL A 131 -1.60 1.41 -9.39
CA VAL A 131 -0.72 0.28 -9.71
C VAL A 131 -1.00 -0.92 -8.80
N LEU A 132 -1.39 -0.67 -7.55
CA LEU A 132 -1.89 -1.73 -6.67
C LEU A 132 -3.18 -2.37 -7.22
N ASP A 133 -4.13 -1.60 -7.73
CA ASP A 133 -5.33 -2.15 -8.37
C ASP A 133 -4.97 -3.02 -9.58
N GLN A 134 -4.04 -2.56 -10.44
CA GLN A 134 -3.54 -3.35 -11.57
C GLN A 134 -2.86 -4.63 -11.12
N LEU A 135 -2.05 -4.59 -10.06
CA LEU A 135 -1.39 -5.76 -9.47
C LEU A 135 -2.43 -6.78 -8.99
N LEU A 136 -3.42 -6.33 -8.22
CA LEU A 136 -4.48 -7.17 -7.65
C LEU A 136 -5.41 -7.74 -8.74
N ALA A 137 -5.62 -7.01 -9.82
CA ALA A 137 -6.36 -7.48 -10.99
C ALA A 137 -5.55 -8.46 -11.87
N GLY A 138 -4.26 -8.68 -11.57
CA GLY A 138 -3.36 -9.46 -12.43
C GLY A 138 -3.08 -8.80 -13.78
N GLN A 139 -3.25 -7.48 -13.86
CA GLN A 139 -3.17 -6.68 -15.07
C GLN A 139 -1.83 -5.93 -15.22
N LEU A 140 -0.87 -6.09 -14.29
CA LEU A 140 0.47 -5.55 -14.52
C LEU A 140 1.10 -6.28 -15.72
N PRO A 141 1.49 -5.57 -16.78
CA PRO A 141 2.04 -6.22 -17.96
C PRO A 141 3.38 -6.91 -17.64
N GLU A 142 3.69 -8.02 -18.28
CA GLU A 142 4.96 -8.71 -18.05
C GLU A 142 6.15 -7.86 -18.56
N VAL A 143 7.20 -7.72 -17.75
CA VAL A 143 8.45 -7.05 -18.14
C VAL A 143 9.57 -8.07 -18.21
N ARG A 144 9.94 -8.47 -19.44
CA ARG A 144 11.07 -9.38 -19.65
C ARG A 144 12.37 -8.75 -19.17
N GLY A 145 13.05 -9.42 -18.24
CA GLY A 145 14.35 -9.02 -17.71
C GLY A 145 14.32 -7.74 -16.88
N GLY A 146 13.16 -7.22 -16.47
CA GLY A 146 13.05 -5.91 -15.82
C GLY A 146 12.06 -5.87 -14.67
N TYR A 147 11.71 -4.65 -14.24
CA TYR A 147 10.72 -4.42 -13.18
C TYR A 147 9.88 -3.16 -13.45
N TRP A 148 8.67 -3.15 -12.92
CA TRP A 148 7.85 -1.94 -12.86
C TRP A 148 8.31 -1.02 -11.74
N TRP A 149 8.29 0.27 -12.03
CA TRP A 149 8.60 1.34 -11.09
C TRP A 149 7.51 2.39 -11.15
N VAL A 150 7.15 2.94 -10.00
CA VAL A 150 6.14 3.98 -9.87
C VAL A 150 6.79 5.24 -9.31
N ASP A 151 6.58 6.35 -9.99
CA ASP A 151 6.90 7.69 -9.50
C ASP A 151 5.71 8.65 -9.69
N ASP A 152 5.94 9.95 -9.47
CA ASP A 152 4.96 11.03 -9.69
C ASP A 152 4.44 11.13 -11.13
N ASN A 153 5.11 10.52 -12.09
CA ASN A 153 4.68 10.48 -13.49
C ASN A 153 4.07 9.11 -13.86
N GLY A 154 3.76 8.31 -12.84
CA GLY A 154 3.08 7.03 -12.93
C GLY A 154 3.96 5.83 -13.25
N LEU A 155 3.30 4.78 -13.75
CA LEU A 155 3.88 3.46 -13.96
C LEU A 155 4.88 3.46 -15.13
N ARG A 156 6.13 3.07 -14.84
CA ARG A 156 7.24 3.00 -15.80
C ARG A 156 7.92 1.64 -15.71
N SER A 157 8.12 0.97 -16.85
CA SER A 157 8.94 -0.25 -16.90
C SER A 157 10.41 0.13 -17.01
N THR A 158 11.26 -0.46 -16.19
CA THR A 158 12.70 -0.49 -16.45
C THR A 158 13.04 -1.80 -17.17
N ARG A 159 13.71 -1.73 -18.33
CA ARG A 159 14.28 -2.92 -18.97
C ARG A 159 15.59 -3.25 -18.27
N GLY A 160 15.78 -4.47 -17.79
CA GLY A 160 17.13 -4.93 -17.49
C GLY A 160 17.94 -5.01 -18.78
N ARG A 161 19.24 -4.79 -18.66
CA ARG A 161 20.16 -5.07 -19.77
C ARG A 161 20.14 -6.58 -20.01
N ASP A 162 19.73 -6.98 -21.21
CA ASP A 162 20.01 -8.32 -21.74
C ASP A 162 21.53 -8.58 -21.77
#